data_AF-A0A357ZV42-F1
#
_entry.id   AF-A0A357ZV42-F1
#
_cell.length_a   1.000
_cell.length_b   1.000
_cell.length_c   1.000
_cell.angle_alpha   90.00
_cell.angle_beta   90.00
_cell.angle_gamma   90.00
#
_symmetry.space_group_name_H-M   'P 1'
#
loop_
_entity.id
_entity.type
_entity.pdbx_description
1 polymer ?
#
loop_
_entity_poly.entity_id
_entity_poly.type
_entity_poly.pdbx_seq_one_letter_code
_entity_poly.pdbx_strand_id
1 'polypeptide(L)' 'EILEFMRTAVDKFSQTIVMVTHDPLAASYADRVVFLVDGKVVDDLQSPTTDSVIDRMKSFGA' A
#
# COMPACT_ATOMS: atom_id res chain seq x y z
N GLU A 1 -10.97 2.32 11.72
CA GLU A 1 -12.13 2.95 11.05
C GLU A 1 -11.96 3.15 9.54
N ILE A 2 -11.26 4.18 9.02
CA ILE A 2 -11.32 4.45 7.57
C ILE A 2 -10.67 3.37 6.69
N LEU A 3 -9.53 2.81 7.12
CA LEU A 3 -8.83 1.74 6.40
C LEU A 3 -9.63 0.44 6.39
N GLU A 4 -10.26 0.10 7.52
CA GLU A 4 -11.15 -1.07 7.62
C GLU A 4 -12.40 -0.90 6.76
N PHE A 5 -12.94 0.32 6.69
CA PHE A 5 -14.04 0.64 5.78
C PHE A 5 -13.63 0.45 4.31
N MET A 6 -12.46 0.98 3.92
CA MET A 6 -11.93 0.80 2.57
C MET A 6 -11.67 -0.68 2.24
N ARG A 7 -11.08 -1.44 3.17
CA ARG A 7 -10.87 -2.89 3.02
C ARG A 7 -12.20 -3.63 2.82
N THR A 8 -13.19 -3.31 3.66
CA THR A 8 -14.54 -3.88 3.55
C THR A 8 -15.17 -3.57 2.19
N ALA A 9 -14.94 -2.36 1.65
CA ALA A 9 -15.48 -1.96 0.37
C ALA A 9 -14.89 -2.76 -0.81
N VAL A 10 -13.58 -3.01 -0.78
CA VAL A 10 -12.90 -3.88 -1.73
C VAL A 10 -13.45 -5.31 -1.62
N ASP A 11 -13.47 -5.87 -0.41
CA ASP A 11 -13.81 -7.28 -0.18
C ASP A 11 -15.27 -7.63 -0.44
N LYS A 12 -16.20 -6.76 -0.01
CA LYS A 12 -17.65 -7.06 -0.05
C LYS A 12 -18.36 -6.47 -1.25
N PHE A 13 -17.88 -5.33 -1.75
CA PHE A 13 -18.54 -4.60 -2.83
C PHE A 13 -17.74 -4.60 -4.13
N SER A 14 -16.59 -5.30 -4.17
CA SER A 14 -15.71 -5.37 -5.34
C SER A 14 -15.32 -3.99 -5.88
N GLN A 15 -15.24 -2.99 -5.00
CA GLN A 15 -14.81 -1.65 -5.37
C GLN A 15 -13.29 -1.59 -5.46
N THR A 16 -12.75 -1.07 -6.57
CA THR A 16 -11.31 -0.80 -6.67
C THR A 16 -11.00 0.53 -6.02
N ILE A 17 -10.08 0.53 -5.05
CA ILE A 17 -9.61 1.74 -4.37
C ILE A 17 -8.13 1.91 -4.66
N VAL A 18 -7.74 3.12 -5.06
CA VAL A 18 -6.34 3.54 -5.13
C VAL A 18 -6.15 4.58 -4.04
N MET A 19 -5.13 4.37 -3.21
CA MET A 19 -4.74 5.32 -2.17
C MET A 19 -3.24 5.62 -2.29
N VAL A 20 -2.85 6.80 -1.83
CA VAL A 20 -1.44 7.22 -1.77
C VAL A 20 -1.15 7.52 -0.31
N THR A 21 -0.09 6.93 0.22
CA THR A 21 0.31 7.10 1.62
C THR A 21 1.81 6.93 1.77
N HIS A 22 2.37 7.63 2.76
CA HIS A 22 3.73 7.39 3.26
C HIS A 22 3.73 6.56 4.55
N ASP A 23 2.54 6.15 5.04
CA ASP A 23 2.42 5.30 6.22
C ASP A 23 2.44 3.80 5.82
N PRO A 24 3.43 3.02 6.26
CA PRO A 24 3.52 1.59 5.95
C PRO A 24 2.37 0.76 6.53
N LEU A 25 1.76 1.20 7.64
CA LEU A 25 0.60 0.51 8.21
C LEU A 25 -0.61 0.66 7.31
N ALA A 26 -0.86 1.86 6.77
CA ALA A 26 -1.92 2.07 5.81
C ALA A 26 -1.69 1.30 4.50
N ALA A 27 -0.45 1.30 3.99
CA ALA A 27 -0.07 0.57 2.79
C ALA A 27 -0.29 -0.95 2.93
N SER A 28 -0.09 -1.52 4.12
CA SER A 28 -0.30 -2.95 4.35
C SER A 28 -1.77 -3.41 4.33
N TYR A 29 -2.75 -2.49 4.27
CA TYR A 29 -4.16 -2.84 4.06
C TYR A 29 -4.50 -3.14 2.60
N ALA A 30 -3.67 -2.68 1.66
CA ALA A 30 -3.89 -2.86 0.23
C ALA A 30 -3.54 -4.29 -0.19
N ASP A 31 -4.18 -4.78 -1.27
CA ASP A 31 -3.78 -6.04 -1.90
C ASP A 31 -2.42 -5.92 -2.61
N ARG A 32 -2.08 -4.71 -3.06
CA ARG A 32 -0.84 -4.39 -3.76
C ARG A 32 -0.36 -2.99 -3.38
N VAL A 33 0.95 -2.84 -3.18
CA VAL A 33 1.61 -1.54 -3.02
C VAL A 33 2.54 -1.31 -4.19
N VAL A 34 2.45 -0.14 -4.82
CA VAL A 34 3.35 0.28 -5.91
C VAL A 34 4.20 1.43 -5.40
N PHE A 35 5.53 1.29 -5.52
CA PHE A 35 6.48 2.29 -5.08
C PHE A 35 6.84 3.23 -6.23
N LEU A 36 6.70 4.53 -5.96
CA LEU A 36 7.02 5.60 -6.90
C LEU A 36 8.18 6.43 -6.35
N VAL A 37 9.20 6.63 -7.18
CA VAL A 37 10.33 7.54 -6.91
C VAL A 37 10.54 8.41 -8.15
N ASP A 38 10.60 9.72 -7.97
CA ASP A 38 10.76 10.70 -9.05
C ASP A 38 9.80 10.48 -10.25
N GLY A 39 8.54 10.17 -9.94
CA GLY A 39 7.50 9.94 -10.95
C GLY A 39 7.59 8.61 -11.70
N LYS A 40 8.52 7.72 -11.32
CA LYS A 40 8.69 6.39 -11.92
C LYS A 40 8.28 5.29 -10.96
N VAL A 41 7.64 4.25 -11.49
CA VAL A 41 7.43 3.00 -10.75
C VAL A 41 8.77 2.30 -10.60
N VAL A 42 9.22 2.11 -9.37
CA VAL A 42 10.51 1.48 -9.07
C VAL A 42 10.37 0.08 -8.49
N ASP A 43 9.21 -0.26 -7.91
CA ASP A 43 8.93 -1.59 -7.39
C ASP A 43 7.44 -1.78 -7.08
N ASP A 44 7.02 -3.02 -6.80
CA ASP A 44 5.72 -3.34 -6.22
C ASP A 44 5.74 -4.56 -5.29
N LEU A 45 4.83 -4.57 -4.32
CA LEU A 45 4.60 -5.67 -3.39
C LEU A 45 3.17 -6.18 -3.51
N GLN A 46 3.01 -7.49 -3.57
CA GLN A 46 1.72 -8.19 -3.49
C GLN A 46 1.50 -8.69 -2.07
N SER A 47 0.27 -8.60 -1.57
CA SER A 47 -0.09 -9.00 -0.19
C SER A 47 0.88 -8.44 0.87
N PRO A 48 1.07 -7.12 0.91
CA PRO A 48 2.06 -6.46 1.76
C PRO A 48 1.78 -6.66 3.26
N THR A 49 2.84 -6.85 4.03
CA THR A 49 2.83 -6.67 5.48
C THR A 49 3.47 -5.33 5.84
N THR A 50 3.14 -4.77 7.02
CA THR A 50 3.74 -3.51 7.48
C THR A 50 5.27 -3.57 7.46
N ASP A 51 5.86 -4.68 7.93
CA ASP A 51 7.31 -4.89 7.93
C ASP A 51 7.90 -4.91 6.52
N SER A 52 7.27 -5.63 5.57
CA SER A 52 7.75 -5.68 4.19
C SER A 52 7.74 -4.30 3.51
N VAL A 53 6.74 -3.46 3.84
CA VAL A 53 6.65 -2.11 3.30
C VAL A 53 7.72 -1.21 3.92
N ILE A 54 7.95 -1.31 5.24
CA ILE A 54 9.03 -0.58 5.93
C ILE A 54 10.39 -0.91 5.32
N ASP A 55 10.69 -2.20 5.15
CA ASP A 55 11.96 -2.64 4.60
C ASP A 55 12.16 -2.12 3.18
N ARG A 56 11.09 -2.08 2.38
CA ARG A 56 11.17 -1.52 1.03
C ARG A 56 11.31 -0.01 1.03
N MET A 57 10.60 0.72 1.87
CA MET A 57 10.74 2.19 1.99
C MET A 57 12.17 2.60 2.37
N LYS A 58 12.78 1.90 3.34
CA LYS A 58 14.19 2.13 3.74
C LYS A 58 15.16 1.96 2.58
N SER A 59 14.90 1.00 1.68
CA SER A 59 15.76 0.75 0.51
C SER A 59 15.80 1.92 -0.48
N PHE A 60 14.82 2.82 -0.44
CA PHE A 60 14.73 4.00 -1.29
C PHE A 60 15.16 5.31 -0.61
N GLY A 61 15.70 5.24 0.61
CA GLY A 61 16.20 6.42 1.34
C GLY A 61 15.11 7.26 2.01
N ALA A 62 13.95 6.68 2.29
CA ALA A 62 12.89 7.29 3.10
C ALA A 62 13.16 7.17 4.61
#